data_AF-A0A8T6DK42-F1
#
_entry.id   AF-A0A8T6DK42-F1
#
_cell.length_a   1.000
_cell.length_b   1.000
_cell.length_c   1.000
_cell.angle_alpha   90.00
_cell.angle_beta   90.00
_cell.angle_gamma   90.00
#
_symmetry.space_group_name_H-M   'P 1'
#
loop_
_entity.id
_entity.type
_entity.pdbx_description
1 polymer ?
#
loop_
_entity_poly.entity_id
_entity_poly.type
_entity_poly.pdbx_seq_one_letter_code
_entity_poly.pdbx_strand_id
1 'polypeptide(L)'
;MSNLELSFAITAYDRVMPMINGEVKPDGITLDYQGMPGAVPRVFYEQIKYHRYDVSEMSMSSYLRMRPLGFPYRMLPVFHNRTFSYTNVYIRKASGIRQDHPEDLKGKRFGIGDYQQSVGLWTRGILKLEWGVEPQDMTWFMERSEHFSHTGASRDAGLGLPEDLDLRHATTDFSSMYLDGELDASIGIGSAQGSGIDRMQSVNLIDSPDFPTLFSDPKAESVRFFQKHGVFPPHHVTVVRESIVEEHPWVAVSLMEAFESSK
;
A
#
# COMPACT_ATOMS: atom_id res chain seq x y z
N MET A 1 21.31 19.73 25.85
CA MET A 1 20.36 20.30 24.87
C MET A 1 19.05 19.55 25.03
N SER A 2 17.91 20.18 24.81
CA SER A 2 16.63 19.47 24.75
C SER A 2 16.61 18.54 23.54
N ASN A 3 15.89 17.42 23.65
CA ASN A 3 15.67 16.53 22.51
C ASN A 3 14.87 17.25 21.41
N LEU A 4 15.05 16.79 20.17
CA LEU A 4 14.21 17.17 19.05
C LEU A 4 12.88 16.42 19.15
N GLU A 5 11.77 17.15 19.24
CA GLU A 5 10.42 16.58 19.28
C GLU A 5 9.93 16.35 17.84
N LEU A 6 9.69 15.11 17.45
CA LEU A 6 9.26 14.74 16.10
C LEU A 6 7.93 13.99 16.12
N SER A 7 6.97 14.45 15.30
CA SER A 7 5.73 13.71 15.09
C SER A 7 6.00 12.38 14.38
N PHE A 8 5.44 11.29 14.91
CA PHE A 8 5.72 9.92 14.51
C PHE A 8 4.44 9.14 14.20
N ALA A 9 4.25 8.72 12.93
CA ALA A 9 3.05 8.00 12.49
C ALA A 9 3.41 6.75 11.67
N ILE A 10 3.51 5.61 12.36
CA ILE A 10 3.80 4.30 11.76
C ILE A 10 2.84 3.27 12.36
N THR A 11 2.48 2.23 11.61
CA THR A 11 1.73 1.11 12.18
C THR A 11 2.47 0.55 13.40
N ALA A 12 1.72 0.23 14.46
CA ALA A 12 2.21 -0.41 15.67
C ALA A 12 2.59 -1.88 15.44
N TYR A 13 3.54 -2.14 14.53
CA TYR A 13 4.15 -3.45 14.35
C TYR A 13 4.94 -3.83 15.60
N ASP A 14 5.06 -5.12 15.89
CA ASP A 14 5.86 -5.63 17.02
C ASP A 14 7.29 -5.04 17.01
N ARG A 15 7.88 -4.90 15.82
CA ARG A 15 9.22 -4.31 15.57
C ARG A 15 9.30 -2.78 15.65
N VAL A 16 8.21 -2.10 15.97
CA VAL A 16 8.11 -0.63 16.15
C VAL A 16 7.54 -0.30 17.54
N MET A 17 6.82 -1.23 18.16
CA MET A 17 6.25 -1.08 19.50
C MET A 17 7.27 -0.63 20.56
N PRO A 18 8.51 -1.16 20.62
CA PRO A 18 9.54 -0.67 21.53
C PRO A 18 9.87 0.83 21.36
N MET A 19 9.77 1.36 20.13
CA MET A 19 9.92 2.81 19.90
C MET A 19 8.68 3.59 20.33
N ILE A 20 7.48 3.04 20.15
CA ILE A 20 6.21 3.67 20.52
C ILE A 20 6.05 3.75 22.04
N ASN A 21 6.42 2.71 22.78
CA ASN A 21 6.30 2.65 24.24
C ASN A 21 7.53 3.22 24.97
N GLY A 22 8.59 3.57 24.23
CA GLY A 22 9.80 4.21 24.74
C GLY A 22 10.83 3.26 25.35
N GLU A 23 10.71 1.94 25.16
CA GLU A 23 11.76 0.97 25.49
C GLU A 23 13.02 1.17 24.66
N VAL A 24 12.86 1.55 23.38
CA VAL A 24 13.93 1.96 22.48
C VAL A 24 13.71 3.42 22.11
N LYS A 25 14.76 4.24 22.23
CA LYS A 25 14.68 5.67 21.91
C LYS A 25 15.77 6.02 20.90
N PRO A 26 15.44 6.73 19.81
CA PRO A 26 16.47 7.36 19.01
C PRO A 26 17.23 8.41 19.83
N ASP A 27 18.55 8.39 19.75
CA ASP A 27 19.42 9.34 20.43
C ASP A 27 19.06 10.78 20.05
N GLY A 28 18.87 11.64 21.05
CA GLY A 28 18.58 13.07 20.88
C GLY A 28 17.18 13.39 20.34
N ILE A 29 16.30 12.41 20.19
CA ILE A 29 14.95 12.59 19.63
C ILE A 29 13.90 12.09 20.61
N THR A 30 12.83 12.86 20.78
CA THR A 30 11.58 12.40 21.39
C THR A 30 10.57 12.16 20.27
N LEU A 31 10.00 10.96 20.22
CA LEU A 31 8.97 10.61 19.25
C LEU A 31 7.59 10.86 19.84
N ASP A 32 6.84 11.78 19.23
CA ASP A 32 5.44 12.02 19.54
C ASP A 32 4.57 11.10 18.67
N TYR A 33 4.20 9.93 19.20
CA TYR A 33 3.42 8.94 18.46
C TYR A 33 1.96 9.40 18.24
N GLN A 34 1.63 9.67 16.99
CA GLN A 34 0.32 10.19 16.56
C GLN A 34 -0.70 9.10 16.23
N GLY A 35 -0.32 7.82 16.34
CA GLY A 35 -1.18 6.70 15.97
C GLY A 35 -1.43 6.58 14.46
N MET A 36 -2.42 5.77 14.11
CA MET A 36 -2.95 5.64 12.75
C MET A 36 -4.48 5.77 12.77
N PRO A 37 -5.05 6.97 12.62
CA PRO A 37 -6.49 7.13 12.60
C PRO A 37 -7.08 6.33 11.43
N GLY A 38 -7.88 5.30 11.74
CA GLY A 38 -8.43 4.37 10.76
C GLY A 38 -7.44 3.25 10.42
N ALA A 39 -6.59 3.48 9.42
CA ALA A 39 -5.65 2.50 8.89
C ALA A 39 -4.42 3.18 8.25
N VAL A 40 -3.35 2.41 8.01
CA VAL A 40 -2.11 2.94 7.43
C VAL A 40 -2.30 3.70 6.09
N PRO A 41 -3.26 3.36 5.20
CA PRO A 41 -3.50 4.18 4.01
C PRO A 41 -3.91 5.62 4.33
N ARG A 42 -4.57 5.88 5.47
CA ARG A 42 -4.89 7.25 5.89
C ARG A 42 -3.63 8.07 6.16
N VAL A 43 -2.63 7.48 6.81
CA VAL A 43 -1.32 8.12 7.05
C VAL A 43 -0.69 8.53 5.73
N PHE A 44 -0.67 7.63 4.73
CA PHE A 44 -0.09 7.94 3.41
C PHE A 44 -0.84 9.09 2.71
N TYR A 45 -2.18 9.08 2.77
CA TYR A 45 -3.01 10.14 2.18
C TYR A 45 -2.68 11.49 2.81
N GLU A 46 -2.65 11.56 4.15
CA GLU A 46 -2.35 12.80 4.86
C GLU A 46 -0.91 13.25 4.66
N GLN A 47 0.01 12.30 4.48
CA GLN A 47 1.39 12.59 4.16
C GLN A 47 1.54 13.22 2.76
N ILE A 48 0.87 12.66 1.75
CA ILE A 48 0.88 13.20 0.37
C ILE A 48 0.15 14.56 0.32
N LYS A 49 -1.01 14.65 0.95
CA LYS A 49 -1.92 15.80 0.80
C LYS A 49 -1.51 17.00 1.67
N TYR A 50 -0.99 16.76 2.88
CA TYR A 50 -0.81 17.80 3.88
C TYR A 50 0.61 17.87 4.47
N HIS A 51 1.52 16.95 4.08
CA HIS A 51 2.86 16.85 4.68
C HIS A 51 2.81 16.77 6.23
N ARG A 52 1.83 16.02 6.73
CA ARG A 52 1.37 16.10 8.13
C ARG A 52 2.43 15.71 9.16
N TYR A 53 3.20 14.66 8.92
CA TYR A 53 4.09 14.08 9.93
C TYR A 53 5.56 14.36 9.60
N ASP A 54 6.41 14.39 10.62
CA ASP A 54 7.85 14.55 10.47
C ASP A 54 8.53 13.24 10.14
N VAL A 55 8.09 12.16 10.79
CA VAL A 55 8.49 10.78 10.51
C VAL A 55 7.24 9.92 10.36
N SER A 56 7.10 9.23 9.22
CA SER A 56 5.93 8.39 8.99
C SER A 56 6.18 7.19 8.11
N GLU A 57 5.26 6.24 8.19
CA GLU A 57 5.16 5.15 7.24
C GLU A 57 4.62 5.68 5.92
N MET A 58 5.15 5.18 4.80
CA MET A 58 4.76 5.61 3.47
C MET A 58 4.71 4.44 2.50
N SER A 59 3.72 4.45 1.61
CA SER A 59 3.70 3.58 0.43
C SER A 59 4.96 3.82 -0.41
N MET A 60 5.80 2.80 -0.57
CA MET A 60 7.03 2.86 -1.37
C MET A 60 6.74 3.34 -2.80
N SER A 61 5.68 2.82 -3.44
CA SER A 61 5.29 3.25 -4.79
C SER A 61 4.93 4.73 -4.81
N SER A 62 4.16 5.20 -3.82
CA SER A 62 3.78 6.61 -3.74
C SER A 62 5.00 7.51 -3.54
N TYR A 63 5.94 7.11 -2.69
CA TYR A 63 7.19 7.83 -2.49
C TYR A 63 7.99 7.96 -3.80
N LEU A 64 8.24 6.83 -4.48
CA LEU A 64 9.01 6.80 -5.72
C LEU A 64 8.38 7.64 -6.83
N ARG A 65 7.04 7.65 -6.92
CA ARG A 65 6.29 8.44 -7.89
C ARG A 65 6.30 9.93 -7.59
N MET A 66 6.22 10.30 -6.31
CA MET A 66 6.12 11.69 -5.87
C MET A 66 7.49 12.38 -5.73
N ARG A 67 8.57 11.62 -5.48
CA ARG A 67 9.91 12.20 -5.26
C ARG A 67 10.41 13.07 -6.41
N PRO A 68 10.23 12.71 -7.71
CA PRO A 68 10.60 13.58 -8.84
C PRO A 68 9.81 14.88 -8.91
N LEU A 69 8.63 14.95 -8.28
CA LEU A 69 7.78 16.15 -8.23
C LEU A 69 8.12 17.06 -7.03
N GLY A 70 9.22 16.79 -6.32
CA GLY A 70 9.66 17.61 -5.19
C GLY A 70 8.98 17.28 -3.87
N PHE A 71 8.44 16.07 -3.71
CA PHE A 71 7.89 15.62 -2.42
C PHE A 71 8.95 15.75 -1.30
N PRO A 72 8.68 16.53 -0.23
CA PRO A 72 9.70 17.08 0.67
C PRO A 72 10.11 16.10 1.78
N TYR A 73 10.36 14.85 1.40
CA TYR A 73 10.66 13.76 2.32
C TYR A 73 11.81 12.91 1.79
N ARG A 74 12.65 12.43 2.71
CA ARG A 74 13.70 11.45 2.47
C ARG A 74 13.24 10.09 2.97
N MET A 75 13.41 9.07 2.13
CA MET A 75 13.13 7.69 2.51
C MET A 75 14.29 7.12 3.31
N LEU A 76 13.99 6.45 4.42
CA LEU A 76 14.91 5.55 5.10
C LEU A 76 14.64 4.12 4.64
N PRO A 77 15.66 3.27 4.44
CA PRO A 77 15.51 1.89 3.98
C PRO A 77 14.98 0.94 5.06
N VAL A 78 13.90 1.34 5.74
CA VAL A 78 13.22 0.57 6.79
C VAL A 78 11.90 0.05 6.24
N PHE A 79 11.83 -1.25 5.97
CA PHE A 79 10.70 -1.89 5.30
C PHE A 79 9.76 -2.58 6.28
N HIS A 80 8.76 -1.85 6.77
CA HIS A 80 7.85 -2.36 7.81
C HIS A 80 6.88 -3.44 7.32
N ASN A 81 6.44 -3.29 6.08
CA ASN A 81 5.51 -4.17 5.41
C ASN A 81 6.15 -4.75 4.15
N ARG A 82 6.24 -6.07 4.11
CA ARG A 82 6.72 -6.84 2.96
C ARG A 82 5.81 -8.04 2.82
N THR A 83 5.25 -8.25 1.65
CA THR A 83 4.29 -9.32 1.40
C THR A 83 4.20 -9.61 -0.09
N PHE A 84 3.65 -10.77 -0.46
CA PHE A 84 3.35 -11.11 -1.84
C PHE A 84 1.88 -10.76 -2.14
N SER A 85 1.51 -9.48 -2.08
CA SER A 85 0.09 -9.08 -2.13
C SER A 85 -0.67 -9.57 -3.35
N TYR A 86 0.03 -9.78 -4.48
CA TYR A 86 -0.56 -10.29 -5.71
C TYR A 86 -1.08 -11.73 -5.60
N THR A 87 -0.60 -12.52 -4.61
CA THR A 87 -1.15 -13.87 -4.37
C THR A 87 -2.49 -13.83 -3.67
N ASN A 88 -2.87 -12.66 -3.12
CA ASN A 88 -4.15 -12.41 -2.46
C ASN A 88 -5.12 -11.68 -3.38
N VAL A 89 -5.04 -11.94 -4.68
CA VAL A 89 -6.10 -11.59 -5.63
C VAL A 89 -7.22 -12.60 -5.45
N TYR A 90 -8.42 -12.11 -5.22
CA TYR A 90 -9.64 -12.90 -5.22
C TYR A 90 -10.31 -12.74 -6.58
N ILE A 91 -11.01 -13.79 -7.02
CA ILE A 91 -11.70 -13.84 -8.30
C ILE A 91 -13.13 -14.26 -8.06
N ARG A 92 -14.05 -13.70 -8.85
CA ARG A 92 -15.45 -14.15 -8.87
C ARG A 92 -15.54 -15.38 -9.76
N LYS A 93 -15.97 -16.53 -9.23
CA LYS A 93 -16.04 -17.80 -9.98
C LYS A 93 -16.85 -17.69 -11.28
N ALA A 94 -17.93 -16.91 -11.25
CA ALA A 94 -18.79 -16.68 -12.41
C ALA A 94 -18.27 -15.61 -13.40
N SER A 95 -17.05 -15.06 -13.21
CA SER A 95 -16.40 -14.15 -14.16
C SER A 95 -15.71 -14.85 -15.34
N GLY A 96 -15.58 -16.18 -15.27
CA GLY A 96 -14.85 -16.98 -16.26
C GLY A 96 -13.33 -16.92 -16.11
N ILE A 97 -12.79 -16.30 -15.06
CA ILE A 97 -11.36 -16.39 -14.71
C ILE A 97 -11.11 -17.79 -14.13
N ARG A 98 -10.19 -18.56 -14.74
CA ARG A 98 -9.78 -19.85 -14.19
C ARG A 98 -8.74 -19.66 -13.09
N GLN A 99 -8.81 -20.50 -12.07
CA GLN A 99 -7.83 -20.52 -11.00
C GLN A 99 -6.47 -20.97 -11.55
N ASP A 100 -5.38 -20.40 -11.04
CA ASP A 100 -3.99 -20.58 -11.49
C ASP A 100 -3.73 -20.12 -12.94
N HIS A 101 -4.64 -19.35 -13.55
CA HIS A 101 -4.53 -18.77 -14.89
C HIS A 101 -4.63 -17.23 -14.88
N PRO A 102 -3.60 -16.50 -14.39
CA PRO A 102 -3.65 -15.04 -14.31
C PRO A 102 -3.82 -14.34 -15.66
N GLU A 103 -3.50 -14.98 -16.78
CA GLU A 103 -3.75 -14.47 -18.12
C GLU A 103 -5.23 -14.21 -18.41
N ASP A 104 -6.15 -14.90 -17.72
CA ASP A 104 -7.59 -14.72 -17.86
C ASP A 104 -8.08 -13.39 -17.26
N LEU A 105 -7.19 -12.63 -16.59
CA LEU A 105 -7.48 -11.26 -16.14
C LEU A 105 -7.59 -10.26 -17.32
N LYS A 106 -7.10 -10.62 -18.51
CA LYS A 106 -7.26 -9.78 -19.70
C LYS A 106 -8.75 -9.58 -20.04
N GLY A 107 -9.14 -8.33 -20.23
CA GLY A 107 -10.50 -7.86 -20.44
C GLY A 107 -11.39 -7.84 -19.19
N LYS A 108 -10.84 -8.03 -17.99
CA LYS A 108 -11.60 -8.11 -16.74
C LYS A 108 -11.64 -6.80 -15.97
N ARG A 109 -12.63 -6.70 -15.08
CA ARG A 109 -12.79 -5.59 -14.14
C ARG A 109 -12.06 -5.91 -12.83
N PHE A 110 -10.99 -5.19 -12.56
CA PHE A 110 -10.08 -5.44 -11.45
C PHE A 110 -10.18 -4.34 -10.37
N GLY A 111 -10.54 -4.73 -9.16
CA GLY A 111 -10.63 -3.83 -8.01
C GLY A 111 -9.32 -3.70 -7.24
N ILE A 112 -8.93 -2.47 -6.93
CA ILE A 112 -7.82 -2.18 -6.01
C ILE A 112 -8.14 -1.00 -5.09
N GLY A 113 -7.67 -1.02 -3.85
CA GLY A 113 -7.91 0.10 -2.93
C GLY A 113 -7.42 1.44 -3.48
N ASP A 114 -6.22 1.46 -4.07
CA ASP A 114 -5.66 2.61 -4.77
C ASP A 114 -4.62 2.19 -5.80
N TYR A 115 -4.74 2.74 -7.00
CA TYR A 115 -3.92 2.34 -8.15
C TYR A 115 -2.43 2.69 -7.96
N GLN A 116 -2.13 3.82 -7.30
CA GLN A 116 -0.76 4.28 -7.10
C GLN A 116 -0.02 3.49 -6.02
N GLN A 117 -0.72 2.96 -5.02
CA GLN A 117 -0.11 2.29 -3.88
C GLN A 117 0.80 1.10 -4.25
N SER A 118 1.68 0.72 -3.32
CA SER A 118 2.60 -0.40 -3.52
C SER A 118 1.91 -1.74 -3.83
N VAL A 119 0.72 -2.00 -3.29
CA VAL A 119 -0.09 -3.16 -3.69
C VAL A 119 -0.39 -3.11 -5.19
N GLY A 120 -0.82 -1.97 -5.71
CA GLY A 120 -1.06 -1.78 -7.13
C GLY A 120 0.19 -1.90 -7.98
N LEU A 121 1.33 -1.37 -7.50
CA LEU A 121 2.62 -1.49 -8.17
C LEU A 121 3.06 -2.94 -8.31
N TRP A 122 3.05 -3.68 -7.20
CA TRP A 122 3.53 -5.06 -7.20
C TRP A 122 2.58 -5.97 -7.97
N THR A 123 1.26 -5.80 -7.82
CA THR A 123 0.29 -6.59 -8.58
C THR A 123 0.45 -6.38 -10.08
N ARG A 124 0.43 -5.13 -10.57
CA ARG A 124 0.54 -4.88 -12.02
C ARG A 124 1.93 -5.25 -12.57
N GLY A 125 2.99 -5.00 -11.81
CA GLY A 125 4.36 -5.30 -12.21
C GLY A 125 4.60 -6.81 -12.32
N ILE A 126 4.12 -7.58 -11.35
CA ILE A 126 4.29 -9.04 -11.32
C ILE A 126 3.39 -9.70 -12.38
N LEU A 127 2.14 -9.25 -12.52
CA LEU A 127 1.23 -9.75 -13.56
C LEU A 127 1.81 -9.58 -14.97
N LYS A 128 2.40 -8.42 -15.23
CA LYS A 128 3.14 -8.15 -16.47
C LYS A 128 4.36 -9.06 -16.63
N LEU A 129 5.20 -9.14 -15.59
CA LEU A 129 6.46 -9.88 -15.65
C LEU A 129 6.27 -11.40 -15.84
N GLU A 130 5.30 -11.99 -15.15
CA GLU A 130 5.13 -13.44 -15.10
C GLU A 130 4.16 -13.98 -16.16
N TRP A 131 3.14 -13.20 -16.54
CA TRP A 131 2.07 -13.65 -17.45
C TRP A 131 1.80 -12.71 -18.63
N GLY A 132 2.55 -11.61 -18.77
CA GLY A 132 2.37 -10.66 -19.86
C GLY A 132 0.98 -10.01 -19.86
N VAL A 133 0.38 -9.85 -18.68
CA VAL A 133 -0.86 -9.08 -18.48
C VAL A 133 -0.47 -7.63 -18.26
N GLU A 134 -0.74 -6.80 -19.27
CA GLU A 134 -0.46 -5.37 -19.20
C GLU A 134 -1.54 -4.66 -18.37
N PRO A 135 -1.22 -3.55 -17.68
CA PRO A 135 -2.23 -2.76 -16.98
C PRO A 135 -3.41 -2.36 -17.88
N GLN A 136 -3.15 -2.07 -19.16
CA GLN A 136 -4.14 -1.70 -20.17
C GLN A 136 -5.07 -2.86 -20.57
N ASP A 137 -4.70 -4.10 -20.26
CA ASP A 137 -5.56 -5.25 -20.55
C ASP A 137 -6.77 -5.31 -19.61
N MET A 138 -6.87 -4.47 -18.58
CA MET A 138 -7.94 -4.50 -17.58
C MET A 138 -8.63 -3.15 -17.44
N THR A 139 -9.90 -3.18 -17.02
CA THR A 139 -10.56 -2.00 -16.45
C THR A 139 -10.32 -2.00 -14.94
N TRP A 140 -9.68 -0.97 -14.43
CA TRP A 140 -9.36 -0.83 -13.02
C TRP A 140 -10.45 -0.07 -12.28
N PHE A 141 -10.78 -0.54 -11.08
CA PHE A 141 -11.68 0.15 -10.16
C PHE A 141 -10.92 0.49 -8.88
N MET A 142 -10.88 1.78 -8.54
CA MET A 142 -10.41 2.24 -7.25
C MET A 142 -11.53 2.21 -6.21
N GLU A 143 -11.29 1.51 -5.11
CA GLU A 143 -12.23 1.53 -3.98
C GLU A 143 -12.27 2.89 -3.31
N ARG A 144 -11.12 3.57 -3.20
CA ARG A 144 -11.11 4.93 -2.65
C ARG A 144 -11.73 5.91 -3.64
N SER A 145 -12.53 6.83 -3.11
CA SER A 145 -13.04 7.93 -3.90
C SER A 145 -11.91 8.88 -4.33
N GLU A 146 -12.17 9.62 -5.39
CA GLU A 146 -11.22 10.57 -5.98
C GLU A 146 -10.62 11.52 -4.94
N HIS A 147 -11.46 12.11 -4.09
CA HIS A 147 -11.03 13.10 -3.08
C HIS A 147 -10.33 12.49 -1.86
N PHE A 148 -10.47 11.18 -1.62
CA PHE A 148 -9.92 10.48 -0.46
C PHE A 148 -9.00 9.33 -0.88
N SER A 149 -8.14 9.59 -1.86
CA SER A 149 -7.20 8.61 -2.43
C SER A 149 -5.78 9.16 -2.56
N HIS A 150 -4.79 8.28 -2.64
CA HIS A 150 -3.38 8.63 -2.87
C HIS A 150 -3.18 9.08 -4.30
N THR A 151 -3.82 8.38 -5.24
CA THR A 151 -3.87 8.80 -6.65
C THR A 151 -4.42 10.22 -6.78
N GLY A 152 -5.56 10.54 -6.14
CA GLY A 152 -6.16 11.87 -6.18
C GLY A 152 -5.29 12.93 -5.52
N ALA A 153 -4.77 12.66 -4.32
CA ALA A 153 -3.86 13.58 -3.62
C ALA A 153 -2.56 13.85 -4.43
N SER A 154 -2.04 12.83 -5.11
CA SER A 154 -0.84 12.96 -5.93
C SER A 154 -1.12 13.69 -7.24
N ARG A 155 -2.31 13.51 -7.82
CA ARG A 155 -2.75 14.26 -9.00
C ARG A 155 -2.85 15.76 -8.71
N ASP A 156 -3.38 16.14 -7.54
CA ASP A 156 -3.41 17.54 -7.11
C ASP A 156 -1.99 18.14 -6.97
N ALA A 157 -0.98 17.29 -6.76
CA ALA A 157 0.44 17.65 -6.75
C ALA A 157 1.13 17.50 -8.13
N GLY A 158 0.36 17.31 -9.20
CA GLY A 158 0.86 17.26 -10.59
C GLY A 158 1.21 15.87 -11.11
N LEU A 159 0.95 14.79 -10.36
CA LEU A 159 1.22 13.44 -10.84
C LEU A 159 0.13 12.95 -11.80
N GLY A 160 0.49 12.78 -13.07
CA GLY A 160 -0.37 12.15 -14.07
C GLY A 160 -0.38 10.62 -14.00
N LEU A 161 -1.47 10.01 -14.47
CA LEU A 161 -1.54 8.59 -14.81
C LEU A 161 -1.34 8.39 -16.32
N PRO A 162 -0.99 7.17 -16.78
CA PRO A 162 -0.99 6.86 -18.21
C PRO A 162 -2.35 7.18 -18.86
N GLU A 163 -2.33 7.80 -20.04
CA GLU A 163 -3.56 8.26 -20.74
C GLU A 163 -4.43 7.09 -21.23
N ASP A 164 -3.81 5.94 -21.51
CA ASP A 164 -4.43 4.73 -22.04
C ASP A 164 -4.98 3.79 -20.95
N LEU A 165 -4.95 4.22 -19.69
CA LEU A 165 -5.47 3.44 -18.57
C LEU A 165 -6.97 3.67 -18.36
N ASP A 166 -7.79 2.61 -18.48
CA ASP A 166 -9.19 2.63 -18.03
C ASP A 166 -9.26 2.48 -16.51
N LEU A 167 -9.18 3.61 -15.80
CA LEU A 167 -9.31 3.69 -14.36
C LEU A 167 -10.62 4.38 -13.96
N ARG A 168 -11.43 3.69 -13.17
CA ARG A 168 -12.71 4.16 -12.66
C ARG A 168 -12.70 4.18 -11.14
N HIS A 169 -13.58 4.97 -10.55
CA HIS A 169 -13.87 4.88 -9.12
C HIS A 169 -15.06 3.94 -8.93
N ALA A 170 -14.94 3.01 -8.01
CA ALA A 170 -16.08 2.22 -7.56
C ALA A 170 -17.16 3.16 -6.98
N THR A 171 -18.43 2.78 -7.03
CA THR A 171 -19.54 3.55 -6.46
C THR A 171 -19.85 3.13 -5.01
N THR A 172 -19.42 1.94 -4.62
CA THR A 172 -19.62 1.32 -3.29
C THR A 172 -18.38 0.49 -2.88
N ASP A 173 -18.45 -0.27 -1.80
CA ASP A 173 -17.39 -1.18 -1.37
C ASP A 173 -17.26 -2.41 -2.31
N PHE A 174 -16.09 -3.03 -2.33
CA PHE A 174 -15.86 -4.16 -3.25
C PHE A 174 -16.72 -5.39 -2.95
N SER A 175 -17.16 -5.63 -1.72
CA SER A 175 -18.03 -6.79 -1.46
C SER A 175 -19.37 -6.66 -2.17
N SER A 176 -19.98 -5.49 -2.10
CA SER A 176 -21.23 -5.21 -2.83
C SER A 176 -21.03 -5.40 -4.32
N MET A 177 -19.95 -4.84 -4.89
CA MET A 177 -19.65 -4.99 -6.31
C MET A 177 -19.41 -6.45 -6.75
N TYR A 178 -18.86 -7.31 -5.88
CA TYR A 178 -18.69 -8.73 -6.16
C TYR A 178 -20.02 -9.48 -6.18
N LEU A 179 -20.88 -9.19 -5.20
CA LEU A 179 -22.21 -9.79 -5.07
C LEU A 179 -23.10 -9.41 -6.27
N ASP A 180 -22.99 -8.17 -6.74
CA ASP A 180 -23.74 -7.65 -7.89
C ASP A 180 -23.10 -8.01 -9.25
N GLY A 181 -21.93 -8.65 -9.24
CA GLY A 181 -21.22 -9.04 -10.46
C GLY A 181 -20.65 -7.85 -11.24
N GLU A 182 -20.37 -6.74 -10.55
CA GLU A 182 -19.74 -5.53 -11.08
C GLU A 182 -18.21 -5.59 -11.09
N LEU A 183 -17.61 -6.49 -10.30
CA LEU A 183 -16.18 -6.81 -10.30
C LEU A 183 -15.92 -8.29 -10.62
N ASP A 184 -14.81 -8.54 -11.30
CA ASP A 184 -14.38 -9.89 -11.69
C ASP A 184 -13.24 -10.40 -10.80
N ALA A 185 -12.33 -9.49 -10.41
CA ALA A 185 -11.21 -9.78 -9.52
C ALA A 185 -10.86 -8.54 -8.69
N SER A 186 -10.18 -8.72 -7.55
CA SER A 186 -9.71 -7.61 -6.72
C SER A 186 -8.75 -8.07 -5.64
N ILE A 187 -8.10 -7.10 -5.02
CA ILE A 187 -7.43 -7.28 -3.72
C ILE A 187 -8.26 -6.54 -2.67
N GLY A 188 -8.56 -7.21 -1.56
CA GLY A 188 -9.18 -6.57 -0.39
C GLY A 188 -10.66 -6.88 -0.17
N ILE A 189 -11.10 -8.13 -0.32
CA ILE A 189 -12.48 -8.56 0.00
C ILE A 189 -12.66 -9.16 1.41
N GLY A 190 -11.72 -8.94 2.33
CA GLY A 190 -11.79 -9.47 3.71
C GLY A 190 -11.35 -8.53 4.82
N SER A 191 -11.25 -7.22 4.55
CA SER A 191 -10.86 -6.23 5.55
C SER A 191 -12.08 -5.43 5.98
N ALA A 192 -12.50 -5.55 7.25
CA ALA A 192 -13.61 -4.74 7.80
C ALA A 192 -13.39 -3.23 7.60
N GLN A 193 -12.13 -2.78 7.53
CA GLN A 193 -11.77 -1.39 7.28
C GLN A 193 -11.93 -0.95 5.82
N GLY A 194 -12.37 -1.84 4.92
CA GLY A 194 -12.58 -1.59 3.49
C GLY A 194 -11.38 -0.93 2.83
N SER A 195 -11.60 0.26 2.27
CA SER A 195 -10.56 1.05 1.60
C SER A 195 -9.50 1.58 2.57
N GLY A 196 -9.77 1.58 3.88
CA GLY A 196 -8.89 2.10 4.92
C GLY A 196 -8.86 3.63 5.01
N ILE A 197 -9.72 4.34 4.27
CA ILE A 197 -9.85 5.80 4.34
C ILE A 197 -11.33 6.22 4.42
N ASP A 198 -12.11 5.91 3.38
CA ASP A 198 -13.43 6.51 3.15
C ASP A 198 -14.54 5.47 2.88
N ARG A 199 -14.20 4.18 2.78
CA ARG A 199 -15.17 3.09 2.62
C ARG A 199 -14.93 1.98 3.62
N MET A 200 -16.01 1.55 4.26
CA MET A 200 -16.04 0.34 5.08
C MET A 200 -16.59 -0.80 4.24
N GLN A 201 -16.12 -2.00 4.53
CA GLN A 201 -16.60 -3.18 3.84
C GLN A 201 -17.96 -3.59 4.40
N SER A 202 -18.92 -3.86 3.52
CA SER A 202 -20.28 -4.23 3.92
C SER A 202 -20.36 -5.66 4.48
N VAL A 203 -19.64 -6.59 3.86
CA VAL A 203 -19.64 -8.03 4.18
C VAL A 203 -18.25 -8.61 3.99
N ASN A 204 -17.80 -9.49 4.89
CA ASN A 204 -16.57 -10.25 4.69
C ASN A 204 -16.83 -11.42 3.73
N LEU A 205 -16.09 -11.48 2.63
CA LEU A 205 -16.24 -12.49 1.58
C LEU A 205 -15.07 -13.47 1.49
N ILE A 206 -14.09 -13.37 2.40
CA ILE A 206 -12.80 -14.09 2.29
C ILE A 206 -12.96 -15.62 2.28
N ASP A 207 -13.94 -16.14 3.01
CA ASP A 207 -14.20 -17.58 3.13
C ASP A 207 -15.30 -18.07 2.17
N SER A 208 -15.77 -17.20 1.27
CA SER A 208 -16.83 -17.56 0.32
C SER A 208 -16.29 -18.46 -0.80
N PRO A 209 -16.91 -19.62 -1.06
CA PRO A 209 -16.49 -20.50 -2.16
C PRO A 209 -16.77 -19.91 -3.55
N ASP A 210 -17.60 -18.88 -3.64
CA ASP A 210 -17.89 -18.16 -4.89
C ASP A 210 -16.79 -17.14 -5.25
N PHE A 211 -15.93 -16.81 -4.29
CA PHE A 211 -14.88 -15.80 -4.41
C PHE A 211 -13.50 -16.36 -4.00
N PRO A 212 -13.01 -17.45 -4.64
CA PRO A 212 -11.72 -18.02 -4.28
C PRO A 212 -10.55 -17.07 -4.63
N THR A 213 -9.37 -17.37 -4.09
CA THR A 213 -8.12 -16.75 -4.56
C THR A 213 -7.80 -17.18 -5.99
N LEU A 214 -7.19 -16.27 -6.76
CA LEU A 214 -6.71 -16.53 -8.12
C LEU A 214 -5.75 -17.70 -8.15
N PHE A 215 -4.89 -17.82 -7.14
CA PHE A 215 -3.99 -18.96 -6.97
C PHE A 215 -4.60 -19.95 -5.99
N SER A 216 -4.61 -21.23 -6.34
CA SER A 216 -5.11 -22.31 -5.48
C SER A 216 -4.26 -22.52 -4.23
N ASP A 217 -2.96 -22.22 -4.32
CA ASP A 217 -2.04 -22.15 -3.19
C ASP A 217 -1.25 -20.83 -3.24
N PRO A 218 -1.78 -19.74 -2.63
CA PRO A 218 -1.10 -18.46 -2.56
C PRO A 218 0.30 -18.52 -1.91
N LYS A 219 0.50 -19.48 -1.00
CA LYS A 219 1.79 -19.66 -0.31
C LYS A 219 2.80 -20.34 -1.22
N ALA A 220 2.41 -21.39 -1.93
CA ALA A 220 3.29 -22.03 -2.92
C ALA A 220 3.66 -21.04 -4.03
N GLU A 221 2.72 -20.21 -4.49
CA GLU A 221 3.01 -19.17 -5.48
C GLU A 221 3.99 -18.12 -4.96
N SER A 222 3.81 -17.66 -3.71
CA SER A 222 4.76 -16.77 -3.04
C SER A 222 6.17 -17.35 -3.01
N VAL A 223 6.31 -18.63 -2.65
CA VAL A 223 7.59 -19.34 -2.61
C VAL A 223 8.18 -19.48 -4.02
N ARG A 224 7.39 -19.86 -5.02
CA ARG A 224 7.81 -19.99 -6.42
C ARG A 224 8.39 -18.68 -6.94
N PHE A 225 7.68 -17.57 -6.73
CA PHE A 225 8.14 -16.25 -7.17
C PHE A 225 9.44 -15.84 -6.48
N PHE A 226 9.54 -16.04 -5.16
CA PHE A 226 10.76 -15.74 -4.42
C PHE A 226 11.95 -16.58 -4.88
N GLN A 227 11.75 -17.88 -5.13
CA GLN A 227 12.81 -18.77 -5.64
C GLN A 227 13.27 -18.38 -7.04
N LYS A 228 12.34 -17.94 -7.91
CA LYS A 228 12.66 -17.52 -9.27
C LYS A 228 13.40 -16.19 -9.35
N HIS A 229 12.98 -15.20 -8.54
CA HIS A 229 13.44 -13.81 -8.69
C HIS A 229 14.31 -13.30 -7.54
N GLY A 230 14.31 -13.96 -6.38
CA GLY A 230 15.00 -13.48 -5.17
C GLY A 230 14.38 -12.23 -4.54
N VAL A 231 13.21 -11.79 -5.01
CA VAL A 231 12.54 -10.56 -4.56
C VAL A 231 11.44 -10.89 -3.57
N PHE A 232 11.56 -10.37 -2.34
CA PHE A 232 10.47 -10.32 -1.38
C PHE A 232 9.93 -8.89 -1.29
N PRO A 233 8.76 -8.58 -1.92
CA PRO A 233 8.33 -7.23 -2.25
C PRO A 233 8.22 -6.27 -1.06
N PRO A 234 8.98 -5.16 -1.02
CA PRO A 234 8.76 -4.08 -0.06
C PRO A 234 7.53 -3.25 -0.41
N HIS A 235 6.59 -3.14 0.51
CA HIS A 235 5.38 -2.32 0.34
C HIS A 235 5.54 -0.94 0.96
N HIS A 236 5.96 -0.88 2.21
CA HIS A 236 6.04 0.36 2.97
C HIS A 236 7.47 0.69 3.36
N VAL A 237 7.74 1.97 3.54
CA VAL A 237 9.03 2.54 3.94
C VAL A 237 8.81 3.56 5.06
N THR A 238 9.85 3.89 5.83
CA THR A 238 9.84 5.11 6.63
C THR A 238 10.25 6.30 5.77
N VAL A 239 9.57 7.44 5.94
CA VAL A 239 10.00 8.73 5.43
C VAL A 239 10.24 9.72 6.56
N VAL A 240 11.20 10.61 6.38
CA VAL A 240 11.54 11.71 7.28
C VAL A 240 11.49 13.01 6.50
N ARG A 241 10.94 14.07 7.08
CA ARG A 241 10.88 15.41 6.45
C ARG A 241 12.28 15.85 6.05
N GLU A 242 12.43 16.27 4.80
CA GLU A 242 13.73 16.57 4.22
C GLU A 242 14.45 17.71 4.95
N SER A 243 13.73 18.77 5.31
CA SER A 243 14.29 19.90 6.06
C SER A 243 14.88 19.51 7.41
N ILE A 244 14.32 18.51 8.10
CA ILE A 244 14.85 18.01 9.37
C ILE A 244 16.18 17.31 9.15
N VAL A 245 16.31 16.51 8.10
CA VAL A 245 17.57 15.80 7.78
C VAL A 245 18.64 16.79 7.32
N GLU A 246 18.26 17.86 6.62
CA GLU A 246 19.19 18.91 6.20
C GLU A 246 19.73 19.72 7.40
N GLU A 247 18.86 20.09 8.34
CA GLU A 247 19.25 20.84 9.55
C GLU A 247 19.96 19.95 10.60
N HIS A 248 19.54 18.68 10.69
CA HIS A 248 20.03 17.71 11.66
C HIS A 248 20.39 16.37 10.99
N PRO A 249 21.50 16.29 10.23
CA PRO A 249 21.84 15.07 9.46
C PRO A 249 21.95 13.79 10.29
N TRP A 250 22.30 13.93 11.58
CA TRP A 250 22.39 12.82 12.54
C TRP A 250 21.03 12.14 12.82
N VAL A 251 19.90 12.81 12.56
CA VAL A 251 18.55 12.26 12.77
C VAL A 251 18.32 10.99 11.96
N ALA A 252 18.82 10.93 10.73
CA ALA A 252 18.65 9.75 9.88
C ALA A 252 19.36 8.53 10.47
N VAL A 253 20.57 8.70 11.01
CA VAL A 253 21.36 7.62 11.64
C VAL A 253 20.71 7.18 12.94
N SER A 254 20.36 8.13 13.80
CA SER A 254 19.70 7.88 15.09
C SER A 254 18.37 7.11 14.93
N LEU A 255 17.55 7.50 13.94
CA LEU A 255 16.32 6.76 13.62
C LEU A 255 16.61 5.34 13.10
N MET A 256 17.61 5.17 12.22
CA MET A 256 17.99 3.86 11.71
C MET A 256 18.47 2.91 12.83
N GLU A 257 19.28 3.43 13.76
CA GLU A 257 19.79 2.67 14.91
C GLU A 257 18.67 2.26 15.87
N ALA A 258 17.70 3.15 16.11
CA ALA A 258 16.51 2.83 16.89
C ALA A 258 15.64 1.77 16.20
N PHE A 259 15.40 1.88 14.89
CA PHE A 259 14.66 0.84 14.15
C PHE A 259 15.37 -0.51 14.15
N GLU A 260 16.70 -0.54 14.14
CA GLU A 260 17.45 -1.80 14.25
C GLU A 260 17.33 -2.40 15.65
N SER A 261 17.45 -1.57 16.67
CA SER A 261 17.40 -1.98 18.09
C SER A 261 15.99 -2.40 18.54
N SER A 262 14.96 -2.01 17.79
CA SER A 262 13.54 -2.31 18.07
C SER A 262 13.06 -3.66 17.54
N LYS A 263 13.92 -4.45 16.89
CA LYS A 263 13.56 -5.73 16.24
C LYS A 263 13.68 -6.94 17.16
#